data_AF-A0A2H9LIA9-F1
#
_entry.id   AF-A0A2H9LIA9-F1
#
_cell.length_a   1.000
_cell.length_b   1.000
_cell.length_c   1.000
_cell.angle_alpha   90.00
_cell.angle_beta   90.00
_cell.angle_gamma   90.00
#
_symmetry.space_group_name_H-M   'P 1'
#
loop_
_entity.id
_entity.type
_entity.pdbx_description
1 polymer ?
#
loop_
_entity_poly.entity_id
_entity_poly.type
_entity_poly.pdbx_seq_one_letter_code
_entity_poly.pdbx_strand_id
1 'polypeptide(L)'
;MEFADYVAKVVPNNDVILTPHKETAFALNALTGKKILFMRRTHASPFVNFDQRAADGAIILYGNNSALRSELLKKYNIKYLYMDSYGAQATAQCDAMWQNFSDPIYQEYSYSCMRVLPQYEKYLNENGVTTQRVYARLDIAFNEAPKAELTIIKPTPADLNLTFLNIGQYQNQTYFALYYINN
;
A
#
# COMPACT_ATOMS: atom_id res chain seq x y z
N MET A 1 -18.82 -16.89 8.37
CA MET A 1 -17.77 -16.13 9.07
C MET A 1 -17.33 -15.06 8.11
N GLU A 2 -17.56 -13.79 8.44
CA GLU A 2 -17.12 -12.69 7.59
C GLU A 2 -15.59 -12.63 7.60
N PHE A 3 -14.97 -12.17 6.51
CA PHE A 3 -13.51 -12.16 6.40
C PHE A 3 -12.83 -11.37 7.54
N ALA A 4 -13.46 -10.27 7.97
CA ALA A 4 -12.98 -9.49 9.09
C ALA A 4 -12.86 -10.31 10.38
N ASP A 5 -13.84 -11.16 10.68
CA ASP A 5 -13.80 -12.07 11.83
C ASP A 5 -12.65 -13.07 11.70
N TYR A 6 -12.43 -13.60 10.49
CA TYR A 6 -11.32 -14.52 10.23
C TYR A 6 -9.98 -13.85 10.52
N VAL A 7 -9.73 -12.66 9.95
CA VAL A 7 -8.49 -11.90 10.20
C VAL A 7 -8.34 -11.55 11.68
N ALA A 8 -9.43 -11.12 12.33
CA ALA A 8 -9.44 -10.78 13.74
C ALA A 8 -8.99 -11.97 14.61
N LYS A 9 -9.36 -13.19 14.20
CA LYS A 9 -9.02 -14.45 14.89
C LYS A 9 -7.62 -14.97 14.59
N VAL A 10 -7.15 -14.90 13.34
CA VAL A 10 -5.90 -15.58 12.93
C VAL A 10 -4.65 -14.70 12.99
N VAL A 11 -4.79 -13.39 12.91
CA VAL A 11 -3.65 -12.46 13.00
C VAL A 11 -3.45 -12.03 14.46
N PRO A 12 -2.29 -12.25 15.10
CA PRO A 12 -2.03 -11.76 16.44
C PRO A 12 -2.11 -10.23 16.54
N ASN A 13 -2.55 -9.68 17.68
CA ASN A 13 -2.72 -8.23 17.86
C ASN A 13 -1.42 -7.41 17.78
N ASN A 14 -0.27 -8.06 17.97
CA ASN A 14 1.02 -7.41 17.88
C ASN A 14 1.62 -7.42 16.48
N ASP A 15 1.09 -8.23 15.59
CA ASP A 15 1.58 -8.34 14.22
C ASP A 15 0.94 -7.29 13.32
N VAL A 16 1.72 -6.84 12.34
CA VAL A 16 1.30 -5.83 11.38
C VAL A 16 0.97 -6.47 10.05
N ILE A 17 -0.16 -6.05 9.48
CA ILE A 17 -0.59 -6.38 8.14
C ILE A 17 -0.12 -5.28 7.18
N LEU A 18 0.48 -5.68 6.07
CA LEU A 18 0.83 -4.82 4.95
C LEU A 18 -0.19 -5.02 3.83
N THR A 19 -0.52 -3.95 3.11
CA THR A 19 -1.35 -4.02 1.91
C THR A 19 -0.90 -2.94 0.92
N PRO A 20 -0.92 -3.19 -0.39
CA PRO A 20 -0.47 -2.22 -1.38
C PRO A 20 -1.38 -0.98 -1.50
N HIS A 21 -2.65 -1.09 -1.11
CA HIS A 21 -3.64 -0.04 -1.32
C HIS A 21 -4.10 0.62 -0.01
N LYS A 22 -4.11 1.96 0.04
CA LYS A 22 -4.34 2.74 1.26
C LYS A 22 -5.79 2.71 1.76
N GLU A 23 -6.75 2.62 0.85
CA GLU A 23 -8.17 2.48 1.21
C GLU A 23 -8.45 1.10 1.80
N THR A 24 -7.86 0.07 1.19
CA THR A 24 -7.93 -1.32 1.66
C THR A 24 -7.35 -1.44 3.06
N ALA A 25 -6.21 -0.79 3.31
CA ALA A 25 -5.64 -0.66 4.65
C ALA A 25 -6.63 -0.01 5.62
N PHE A 26 -7.20 1.13 5.26
CA PHE A 26 -8.15 1.81 6.13
C PHE A 26 -9.35 0.92 6.49
N ALA A 27 -9.99 0.30 5.49
CA ALA A 27 -11.12 -0.60 5.69
C ALA A 27 -10.75 -1.81 6.56
N LEU A 28 -9.61 -2.45 6.28
CA LEU A 28 -9.15 -3.60 7.05
C LEU A 28 -8.89 -3.23 8.52
N ASN A 29 -8.25 -2.08 8.78
CA ASN A 29 -8.01 -1.62 10.15
C ASN A 29 -9.33 -1.34 10.87
N ALA A 30 -10.26 -0.64 10.23
CA ALA A 30 -11.56 -0.30 10.81
C ALA A 30 -12.41 -1.55 11.13
N LEU A 31 -12.37 -2.57 10.27
CA LEU A 31 -13.16 -3.80 10.44
C LEU A 31 -12.54 -4.80 11.42
N THR A 32 -11.22 -4.82 11.58
CA THR A 32 -10.53 -5.90 12.33
C THR A 32 -9.80 -5.42 13.58
N GLY A 33 -9.57 -4.11 13.71
CA GLY A 33 -8.71 -3.53 14.74
C GLY A 33 -7.22 -3.92 14.63
N LYS A 34 -6.80 -4.63 13.58
CA LYS A 34 -5.41 -5.07 13.41
C LYS A 34 -4.50 -3.91 13.03
N LYS A 35 -3.25 -3.99 13.46
CA LYS A 35 -2.23 -3.00 13.14
C LYS A 35 -1.89 -3.07 11.66
N ILE A 36 -1.78 -1.89 11.04
CA ILE A 36 -1.41 -1.76 9.63
C ILE A 36 -0.28 -0.74 9.50
N LEU A 37 0.64 -0.97 8.57
CA LEU A 37 1.81 -0.11 8.38
C LEU A 37 1.42 1.33 8.06
N PHE A 38 0.57 1.51 7.04
CA PHE A 38 0.06 2.80 6.58
C PHE A 38 -1.38 2.63 6.06
N MET A 39 -2.15 3.71 6.01
CA MET A 39 -3.51 3.72 5.44
C MET A 39 -3.76 5.03 4.67
N ARG A 40 -4.99 5.54 4.59
CA ARG A 40 -5.23 6.89 4.04
C ARG A 40 -4.59 7.95 4.94
N ARG A 41 -4.02 9.01 4.34
CA ARG A 41 -3.41 10.13 5.09
C ARG A 41 -4.37 10.72 6.13
N THR A 42 -5.62 10.94 5.74
CA THR A 42 -6.67 11.55 6.57
C THR A 42 -7.13 10.67 7.73
N HIS A 43 -6.82 9.37 7.71
CA HIS A 43 -7.19 8.41 8.75
C HIS A 43 -5.96 7.86 9.51
N ALA A 44 -4.76 8.30 9.14
CA ALA A 44 -3.54 7.89 9.81
C ALA A 44 -3.47 8.45 11.23
N SER A 45 -2.84 7.69 12.14
CA SER A 45 -2.61 8.15 13.51
C SER A 45 -1.80 9.45 13.52
N PRO A 46 -2.18 10.46 14.33
CA PRO A 46 -1.41 11.70 14.46
C PRO A 46 -0.06 11.48 15.15
N PHE A 47 0.17 10.32 15.76
CA PHE A 47 1.38 9.98 16.50
C PHE A 47 2.45 9.28 15.65
N VAL A 48 2.24 9.13 14.34
CA VAL A 48 3.20 8.45 13.45
C VAL A 48 3.50 9.31 12.22
N ASN A 49 4.74 9.21 11.73
CA ASN A 49 5.09 9.80 10.44
C ASN A 49 4.51 8.93 9.31
N PHE A 50 3.32 9.32 8.85
CA PHE A 50 2.60 8.62 7.79
C PHE A 50 3.42 8.47 6.51
N ASP A 51 4.06 9.54 6.05
CA ASP A 51 4.77 9.55 4.77
C ASP A 51 6.01 8.65 4.79
N GLN A 52 6.75 8.65 5.91
CA GLN A 52 7.87 7.73 6.08
C GLN A 52 7.38 6.28 6.00
N ARG A 53 6.29 5.94 6.69
CA ARG A 53 5.76 4.56 6.69
C ARG A 53 5.23 4.14 5.32
N ALA A 54 4.62 5.05 4.58
CA ALA A 54 4.20 4.79 3.20
C ALA A 54 5.41 4.58 2.28
N ALA A 55 6.48 5.38 2.43
CA ALA A 55 7.72 5.19 1.67
C ALA A 55 8.43 3.87 2.03
N ASP A 56 8.52 3.54 3.31
CA ASP A 56 9.05 2.25 3.78
C ASP A 56 8.22 1.08 3.25
N GLY A 57 6.89 1.21 3.26
CA GLY A 57 5.97 0.24 2.68
C GLY A 57 6.19 0.03 1.18
N ALA A 58 6.45 1.12 0.44
CA ALA A 58 6.77 1.07 -0.98
C ALA A 58 8.08 0.30 -1.24
N ILE A 59 9.11 0.48 -0.41
CA ILE A 59 10.36 -0.27 -0.52
C ILE A 59 10.12 -1.76 -0.24
N ILE A 60 9.30 -2.08 0.77
CA ILE A 60 8.97 -3.48 1.06
C ILE A 60 8.26 -4.14 -0.13
N LEU A 61 7.28 -3.44 -0.70
CA LEU A 61 6.39 -3.97 -1.74
C LEU A 61 6.99 -3.94 -3.15
N TYR A 62 7.85 -2.98 -3.45
CA TYR A 62 8.26 -2.67 -4.83
C TYR A 62 9.75 -2.38 -5.01
N GLY A 63 10.52 -2.20 -3.93
CA GLY A 63 11.96 -1.95 -3.99
C GLY A 63 12.76 -3.23 -4.26
N ASN A 64 14.06 -3.09 -4.56
CA ASN A 64 14.96 -4.22 -4.81
C ASN A 64 16.03 -4.41 -3.71
N ASN A 65 16.08 -3.54 -2.70
CA ASN A 65 17.01 -3.67 -1.56
C ASN A 65 16.49 -4.68 -0.52
N SER A 66 16.95 -5.93 -0.63
CA SER A 66 16.53 -7.03 0.26
C SER A 66 16.97 -6.85 1.71
N ALA A 67 18.13 -6.24 1.95
CA ALA A 67 18.65 -5.97 3.30
C ALA A 67 17.74 -4.97 4.03
N LEU A 68 17.46 -3.82 3.39
CA LEU A 68 16.55 -2.82 3.94
C LEU A 68 15.12 -3.39 4.06
N ARG A 69 14.65 -4.18 3.09
CA ARG A 69 13.34 -4.85 3.20
C ARG A 69 13.26 -5.70 4.47
N SER A 70 14.25 -6.56 4.73
CA SER A 70 14.29 -7.40 5.94
C SER A 70 14.33 -6.55 7.22
N GLU A 71 15.10 -5.46 7.22
CA GLU A 71 15.14 -4.51 8.33
C GLU A 71 13.77 -3.88 8.58
N LEU A 72 13.11 -3.36 7.56
CA LEU A 72 11.81 -2.69 7.68
C LEU A 72 10.70 -3.66 8.11
N LEU A 73 10.71 -4.89 7.59
CA LEU A 73 9.79 -5.95 8.04
C LEU A 73 9.94 -6.22 9.55
N LYS A 74 11.18 -6.27 10.06
CA LYS A 74 11.46 -6.44 11.49
C LYS A 74 11.09 -5.19 12.30
N LYS A 75 11.52 -4.01 11.86
CA LYS A 75 11.27 -2.69 12.50
C LYS A 75 9.79 -2.46 12.77
N TYR A 76 8.93 -2.85 11.82
CA TYR A 76 7.49 -2.66 11.92
C TYR A 76 6.72 -3.90 12.37
N ASN A 77 7.40 -5.00 12.70
CA ASN A 77 6.80 -6.30 12.99
C ASN A 77 5.74 -6.73 11.94
N ILE A 78 6.09 -6.58 10.66
CA ILE A 78 5.22 -6.97 9.55
C ILE A 78 5.36 -8.46 9.31
N LYS A 79 4.24 -9.17 9.42
CA LYS A 79 4.17 -10.63 9.29
C LYS A 79 3.17 -11.09 8.25
N TYR A 80 2.29 -10.20 7.79
CA TYR A 80 1.21 -10.56 6.89
C TYR A 80 1.13 -9.59 5.71
N LEU A 81 0.83 -10.14 4.53
CA LEU A 81 0.43 -9.38 3.36
C LEU A 81 -1.05 -9.66 3.07
N TYR A 82 -1.83 -8.60 2.92
CA TYR A 82 -3.23 -8.65 2.53
C TYR A 82 -3.44 -8.01 1.17
N MET A 83 -4.12 -8.75 0.29
CA MET A 83 -4.54 -8.27 -1.02
C MET A 83 -6.02 -8.54 -1.22
N ASP A 84 -6.75 -7.54 -1.69
CA ASP A 84 -8.14 -7.64 -2.13
C ASP A 84 -8.27 -7.31 -3.63
N SER A 85 -9.45 -7.61 -4.20
CA SER A 85 -9.74 -7.33 -5.61
C SER A 85 -9.63 -5.83 -5.93
N TYR A 86 -10.03 -4.96 -4.99
CA TYR A 86 -9.94 -3.51 -5.17
C TYR A 86 -8.48 -3.02 -5.21
N GLY A 87 -7.64 -3.45 -4.26
CA GLY A 87 -6.22 -3.11 -4.25
C GLY A 87 -5.48 -3.68 -5.46
N ALA A 88 -5.82 -4.89 -5.91
CA ALA A 88 -5.30 -5.47 -7.14
C ALA A 88 -5.72 -4.66 -8.37
N GLN A 89 -6.99 -4.25 -8.46
CA GLN A 89 -7.50 -3.41 -9.54
C GLN A 89 -6.79 -2.04 -9.56
N ALA A 90 -6.67 -1.36 -8.41
CA ALA A 90 -6.00 -0.07 -8.31
C ALA A 90 -4.51 -0.17 -8.73
N THR A 91 -3.84 -1.25 -8.31
CA THR A 91 -2.46 -1.56 -8.71
C THR A 91 -2.35 -1.72 -10.23
N ALA A 92 -3.24 -2.49 -10.85
CA ALA A 92 -3.25 -2.69 -12.30
C ALA A 92 -3.57 -1.40 -13.07
N GLN A 93 -4.49 -0.58 -12.56
CA GLN A 93 -4.81 0.74 -13.14
C GLN A 93 -3.62 1.69 -13.08
N CYS A 94 -2.90 1.73 -11.95
CA CYS A 94 -1.70 2.53 -11.81
C CYS A 94 -0.62 2.14 -12.84
N ASP A 95 -0.36 0.84 -13.02
CA ASP A 95 0.62 0.38 -14.01
C ASP A 95 0.19 0.72 -15.45
N ALA A 96 -1.08 0.45 -15.79
CA ALA A 96 -1.62 0.71 -17.12
C ALA A 96 -1.59 2.21 -17.49
N MET A 97 -1.78 3.10 -16.52
CA MET A 97 -1.75 4.55 -16.72
C MET A 97 -0.37 5.18 -16.54
N TRP A 98 0.66 4.41 -16.19
CA TRP A 98 1.94 4.94 -15.71
C TRP A 98 2.52 6.03 -16.62
N GLN A 99 2.56 5.78 -17.94
CA GLN A 99 3.11 6.74 -18.91
C GLN A 99 2.25 8.00 -19.07
N ASN A 100 0.93 7.87 -18.89
CA ASN A 100 -0.02 8.96 -19.09
C ASN A 100 0.09 10.01 -17.98
N PHE A 101 0.56 9.66 -16.79
CA PHE A 101 0.70 10.62 -15.66
C PHE A 101 1.70 11.75 -15.93
N SER A 102 2.48 11.67 -17.01
CA SER A 102 3.33 12.78 -17.46
C SER A 102 2.51 13.96 -17.99
N ASP A 103 1.30 13.70 -18.51
CA ASP A 103 0.38 14.71 -18.99
C ASP A 103 -0.51 15.22 -17.82
N PRO A 104 -0.56 16.55 -17.59
CA PRO A 104 -1.37 17.16 -16.53
C PRO A 104 -2.84 16.72 -16.47
N ILE A 105 -3.46 16.37 -17.60
CA ILE A 105 -4.87 15.94 -17.60
C ILE A 105 -5.06 14.60 -16.88
N TYR A 106 -4.02 13.77 -16.81
CA TYR A 106 -4.08 12.45 -16.19
C TYR A 106 -3.55 12.43 -14.75
N GLN A 107 -2.87 13.48 -14.28
CA GLN A 107 -2.22 13.49 -12.97
C GLN A 107 -3.19 13.27 -11.80
N GLU A 108 -4.44 13.70 -11.92
CA GLU A 108 -5.49 13.45 -10.92
C GLU A 108 -5.85 11.95 -10.80
N TYR A 109 -5.71 11.17 -11.87
CA TYR A 109 -5.98 9.72 -11.85
C TYR A 109 -4.87 8.92 -11.16
N SER A 110 -3.77 9.57 -10.76
CA SER A 110 -2.70 8.95 -9.99
C SER A 110 -3.13 8.49 -8.59
N TYR A 111 -4.38 8.73 -8.18
CA TYR A 111 -4.93 8.24 -6.93
C TYR A 111 -4.93 6.70 -6.82
N SER A 112 -4.93 5.99 -7.95
CA SER A 112 -4.81 4.52 -8.01
C SER A 112 -3.41 4.02 -7.62
N CYS A 113 -2.40 4.90 -7.69
CA CYS A 113 -1.04 4.62 -7.27
C CYS A 113 -0.82 4.90 -5.78
N MET A 114 0.20 4.25 -5.21
CA MET A 114 0.73 4.70 -3.93
C MET A 114 1.41 6.07 -4.11
N ARG A 115 1.05 7.02 -3.23
CA ARG A 115 1.55 8.41 -3.25
C ARG A 115 2.27 8.76 -1.96
N VAL A 116 3.41 9.45 -2.04
CA VAL A 116 4.15 9.98 -0.87
C VAL A 116 4.60 11.41 -1.13
N LEU A 117 5.10 12.08 -0.08
CA LEU A 117 5.68 13.41 -0.23
C LEU A 117 6.98 13.42 -1.03
N PRO A 118 7.28 14.54 -1.71
CA PRO A 118 8.46 14.68 -2.53
C PRO A 118 9.81 14.35 -1.92
N GLN A 119 10.01 14.68 -0.66
CA GLN A 119 11.27 14.44 0.02
C GLN A 119 11.72 12.96 0.04
N TYR A 120 10.83 12.00 -0.20
CA TYR A 120 11.15 10.56 -0.18
C TYR A 120 11.58 10.01 -1.55
N GLU A 121 11.50 10.78 -2.63
CA GLU A 121 11.86 10.27 -3.97
C GLU A 121 13.28 9.73 -4.04
N LYS A 122 14.26 10.45 -3.50
CA LYS A 122 15.66 9.99 -3.46
C LYS A 122 15.78 8.66 -2.70
N TYR A 123 15.19 8.58 -1.51
CA TYR A 123 15.17 7.38 -0.68
C TYR A 123 14.54 6.18 -1.40
N LEU A 124 13.48 6.40 -2.18
CA LEU A 124 12.81 5.36 -2.95
C LEU A 124 13.67 4.88 -4.13
N ASN A 125 14.19 5.83 -4.92
CA ASN A 125 14.99 5.53 -6.11
C ASN A 125 16.31 4.80 -5.75
N GLU A 126 16.98 5.20 -4.67
CA GLU A 126 18.19 4.54 -4.17
C GLU A 126 17.93 3.08 -3.73
N ASN A 127 16.67 2.74 -3.44
CA ASN A 127 16.23 1.40 -3.06
C ASN A 127 15.47 0.67 -4.18
N GLY A 128 15.64 1.14 -5.42
CA GLY A 128 15.13 0.49 -6.63
C GLY A 128 13.63 0.62 -6.86
N VAL A 129 12.96 1.52 -6.14
CA VAL A 129 11.55 1.84 -6.40
C VAL A 129 11.48 2.83 -7.55
N THR A 130 10.67 2.55 -8.57
CA THR A 130 10.45 3.49 -9.68
C THR A 130 9.41 4.53 -9.29
N THR A 131 9.72 5.81 -9.49
CA THR A 131 8.83 6.92 -9.12
C THR A 131 8.60 7.92 -10.24
N GLN A 132 7.54 8.71 -10.11
CA GLN A 132 7.27 9.87 -10.95
C GLN A 132 6.60 10.99 -10.14
N ARG A 133 6.81 12.25 -10.56
CA ARG A 133 6.16 13.44 -10.01
C ARG A 133 4.79 13.68 -10.62
N VAL A 134 3.82 14.05 -9.78
CA VAL A 134 2.49 14.50 -10.20
C VAL A 134 2.05 15.68 -9.33
N TYR A 135 1.23 16.56 -9.89
CA TYR A 135 0.52 17.60 -9.15
C TYR A 135 -0.97 17.25 -9.10
N ALA A 136 -1.42 16.75 -7.94
CA ALA A 136 -2.74 16.17 -7.80
C ALA A 136 -3.37 16.52 -6.45
N ARG A 137 -4.70 16.35 -6.34
CA ARG A 137 -5.42 16.51 -5.08
C ARG A 137 -4.98 15.51 -4.02
N LEU A 138 -4.87 15.97 -2.78
CA LEU A 138 -4.61 15.10 -1.62
C LEU A 138 -5.76 14.11 -1.37
N ASP A 139 -7.00 14.51 -1.68
CA ASP A 139 -8.18 13.66 -1.66
C ASP A 139 -8.99 13.85 -2.95
N ILE A 140 -9.18 12.77 -3.73
CA ILE A 140 -9.90 12.82 -5.00
C ILE A 140 -11.43 12.91 -4.80
N ALA A 141 -11.92 12.50 -3.62
CA ALA A 141 -13.35 12.48 -3.30
C ALA A 141 -13.91 13.90 -3.05
N PHE A 142 -13.04 14.91 -2.93
CA PHE A 142 -13.45 16.30 -2.68
C PHE A 142 -12.87 17.22 -3.75
N ASN A 143 -13.75 17.93 -4.48
CA ASN A 143 -13.36 18.76 -5.63
C ASN A 143 -12.51 19.97 -5.25
N GLU A 144 -12.65 20.46 -4.02
CA GLU A 144 -11.89 21.61 -3.50
C GLU A 144 -10.69 21.17 -2.66
N ALA A 145 -10.36 19.86 -2.64
CA ALA A 145 -9.21 19.38 -1.91
C ALA A 145 -7.93 20.08 -2.39
N PRO A 146 -7.01 20.45 -1.49
CA PRO A 146 -5.76 21.07 -1.88
C PRO A 146 -4.98 20.13 -2.80
N LYS A 147 -4.36 20.72 -3.82
CA LYS A 147 -3.38 20.05 -4.67
C LYS A 147 -1.99 20.22 -4.10
N ALA A 148 -1.16 19.23 -4.30
CA ALA A 148 0.25 19.27 -3.93
C ALA A 148 1.07 18.50 -4.96
N GLU A 149 2.35 18.80 -5.01
CA GLU A 149 3.31 17.93 -5.66
C GLU A 149 3.45 16.64 -4.83
N LEU A 150 3.32 15.50 -5.49
CA LEU A 150 3.39 14.17 -4.92
C LEU A 150 4.34 13.30 -5.73
N THR A 151 4.94 12.31 -5.08
CA THR A 151 5.66 11.22 -5.74
C THR A 151 4.72 10.03 -5.83
N ILE A 152 4.42 9.58 -7.05
CA ILE A 152 3.74 8.30 -7.30
C ILE A 152 4.77 7.18 -7.45
N ILE A 153 4.40 5.98 -7.03
CA ILE A 153 5.24 4.79 -7.05
C ILE A 153 4.69 3.80 -8.06
N LYS A 154 5.55 3.33 -8.96
CA LYS A 154 5.18 2.29 -9.92
C LYS A 154 5.05 0.95 -9.19
N PRO A 155 3.95 0.23 -9.36
CA PRO A 155 3.82 -1.10 -8.80
C PRO A 155 4.68 -2.09 -9.60
N THR A 156 5.78 -2.53 -9.01
CA THR A 156 6.65 -3.57 -9.55
C THR A 156 6.72 -4.73 -8.56
N PRO A 157 6.31 -5.96 -8.90
CA PRO A 157 6.27 -7.06 -7.95
C PRO A 157 7.60 -7.24 -7.19
N ALA A 158 7.59 -7.11 -5.86
CA ALA A 158 8.74 -7.51 -5.05
C ALA A 158 8.80 -9.02 -4.88
N ASP A 159 10.02 -9.51 -4.76
CA ASP A 159 10.32 -10.89 -4.37
C ASP A 159 10.13 -11.06 -2.84
N LEU A 160 8.86 -11.15 -2.43
CA LEU A 160 8.49 -11.49 -1.05
C LEU A 160 8.33 -13.00 -0.94
N ASN A 161 8.96 -13.60 0.09
CA ASN A 161 8.76 -15.01 0.41
C ASN A 161 7.44 -15.16 1.18
N LEU A 162 6.41 -15.67 0.50
CA LEU A 162 5.04 -15.71 1.01
C LEU A 162 4.54 -17.14 1.20
N THR A 163 3.94 -17.41 2.36
CA THR A 163 3.13 -18.61 2.59
C THR A 163 1.66 -18.22 2.54
N PHE A 164 0.91 -18.83 1.63
CA PHE A 164 -0.53 -18.62 1.52
C PHE A 164 -1.29 -19.14 2.75
N LEU A 165 -2.21 -18.34 3.29
CA LEU A 165 -3.02 -18.72 4.46
C LEU A 165 -4.49 -18.94 4.10
N ASN A 166 -5.11 -18.00 3.37
CA ASN A 166 -6.53 -18.08 3.04
C ASN A 166 -6.89 -17.23 1.83
N ILE A 167 -7.97 -17.62 1.15
CA ILE A 167 -8.60 -16.92 0.03
C ILE A 167 -10.11 -16.85 0.24
N GLY A 168 -10.68 -15.67 0.00
CA GLY A 168 -12.12 -15.52 -0.13
C GLY A 168 -12.50 -15.57 -1.59
N GLN A 169 -13.37 -16.51 -1.94
CA GLN A 169 -13.92 -16.62 -3.28
C GLN A 169 -15.43 -16.42 -3.26
N TYR A 170 -15.95 -15.71 -4.25
CA TYR A 170 -17.38 -15.65 -4.55
C TYR A 170 -17.55 -15.77 -6.06
N GLN A 171 -18.42 -16.69 -6.51
CA GLN A 171 -18.64 -16.97 -7.94
C GLN A 171 -17.32 -17.18 -8.73
N ASN A 172 -16.39 -17.98 -8.19
CA ASN A 172 -15.07 -18.28 -8.78
C ASN A 172 -14.14 -17.06 -8.99
N GLN A 173 -14.47 -15.90 -8.43
CA GLN A 173 -13.57 -14.75 -8.39
C GLN A 173 -12.91 -14.68 -7.02
N THR A 174 -11.60 -14.41 -7.00
CA THR A 174 -10.85 -14.13 -5.77
C THR A 174 -11.14 -12.72 -5.31
N TYR A 175 -11.74 -12.57 -4.14
CA TYR A 175 -12.04 -11.27 -3.54
C TYR A 175 -10.91 -10.81 -2.64
N PHE A 176 -10.23 -11.74 -1.97
CA PHE A 176 -9.06 -11.42 -1.18
C PHE A 176 -8.15 -12.63 -0.98
N ALA A 177 -6.90 -12.35 -0.62
CA ALA A 177 -5.92 -13.32 -0.16
C ALA A 177 -5.13 -12.75 1.03
N LEU A 178 -4.85 -13.62 2.00
CA LEU A 178 -3.98 -13.35 3.13
C LEU A 178 -2.76 -14.27 3.06
N TYR A 179 -1.58 -13.69 3.20
CA TYR A 179 -0.30 -14.39 3.18
C TYR A 179 0.45 -14.12 4.48
N TYR A 180 1.21 -15.11 4.94
CA TYR A 180 2.27 -14.94 5.92
C TYR A 180 3.58 -14.62 5.19
N ILE A 181 4.36 -13.67 5.69
CA ILE A 181 5.66 -13.30 5.12
C ILE A 181 6.76 -14.03 5.91
N ASN A 182 7.53 -14.86 5.19
CA ASN A 182 8.66 -15.60 5.75
C ASN A 182 9.87 -14.66 5.80
N ASN A 183 10.26 -14.26 7.02
CA ASN A 183 11.34 -13.29 7.27
C ASN A 183 12.50 -13.93 8.03
#